data_AF-A0AAW0GKG6-F1
#
_entry.id   AF-A0AAW0GKG6-F1
#
_cell.length_a   1.000
_cell.length_b   1.000
_cell.length_c   1.000
_cell.angle_alpha   90.00
_cell.angle_beta   90.00
_cell.angle_gamma   90.00
#
_symmetry.space_group_name_H-M   'P 1'
#
loop_
_entity.id
_entity.type
_entity.pdbx_description
1 polymer ?
#
loop_
_entity_poly.entity_id
_entity_poly.type
_entity_poly.pdbx_seq_one_letter_code
_entity_poly.pdbx_strand_id
1 'polypeptide(L)'
;MGKTVVLLPPLLYAQSIGQKGIALVVAPSKFLTEQQAATFCRAGVYAQEINEDSLRTAHTVDSRNLSKEIVEHHGVRSIVVTPWMLLAFALSVMSINPQSVNSQIR
;
A
#
# COMPACT_ATOMS: atom_id res chain seq x y z
N MET A 1 2.57 19.84 4.41
CA MET A 1 3.11 19.51 3.08
C MET A 1 4.57 19.04 3.10
N GLY A 2 5.47 19.59 3.92
CA GLY A 2 6.92 19.28 3.83
C GLY A 2 7.38 17.84 4.14
N LYS A 3 6.68 17.06 4.98
CA LYS A 3 7.13 15.71 5.38
C LYS A 3 6.79 14.62 4.35
N THR A 4 5.64 14.73 3.70
CA THR A 4 5.24 13.84 2.59
C THR A 4 6.18 13.95 1.40
N VAL A 5 6.71 15.16 1.15
CA VAL A 5 7.74 15.40 0.13
C VAL A 5 9.03 14.63 0.40
N VAL A 6 9.31 14.20 1.64
CA VAL A 6 10.51 13.39 1.92
C VAL A 6 10.29 11.92 1.53
N LEU A 7 9.04 11.43 1.54
CA LEU A 7 8.70 10.05 1.21
C LEU A 7 8.63 9.78 -0.30
N LEU A 8 8.35 10.81 -1.11
CA LEU A 8 8.19 10.68 -2.57
C LEU A 8 9.51 10.44 -3.34
N PRO A 9 10.61 11.20 -3.11
CA PRO A 9 11.86 11.05 -3.82
C PRO A 9 12.43 9.62 -3.87
N PRO A 10 12.49 8.85 -2.76
CA PRO A 10 13.01 7.48 -2.83
C PRO A 10 12.11 6.58 -3.68
N LEU A 11 10.78 6.78 -3.67
CA LEU A 11 9.84 5.98 -4.47
C LEU A 11 9.96 6.29 -5.95
N LEU A 12 10.05 7.58 -6.30
CA LEU A 12 10.21 8.02 -7.67
C LEU A 12 11.57 7.61 -8.24
N TYR A 13 12.63 7.70 -7.43
CA TYR A 13 13.95 7.22 -7.83
C TYR A 13 13.92 5.71 -8.10
N ALA A 14 13.40 4.91 -7.15
CA ALA A 14 13.26 3.46 -7.33
C ALA A 14 12.43 3.11 -8.59
N GLN A 15 11.36 3.87 -8.86
CA GLN A 15 10.56 3.71 -10.08
C GLN A 15 11.37 4.02 -11.35
N SER A 16 12.16 5.11 -11.36
CA SER A 16 12.97 5.50 -12.52
C SER A 16 14.06 4.50 -12.90
N ILE A 17 14.55 3.72 -11.93
CA ILE A 17 15.53 2.66 -12.17
C ILE A 17 14.89 1.27 -12.31
N GLY A 18 13.55 1.20 -12.48
CA GLY A 18 12.82 -0.03 -12.74
C GLY A 18 12.77 -1.02 -11.58
N GLN A 19 12.95 -0.55 -10.34
CA GLN A 19 12.88 -1.41 -9.16
C GLN A 19 11.45 -1.87 -8.86
N LYS A 20 11.36 -2.96 -8.10
CA LYS A 20 10.10 -3.47 -7.54
C LYS A 20 10.13 -3.28 -6.04
N GLY A 21 9.08 -2.69 -5.47
CA GLY A 21 9.04 -2.44 -4.03
C GLY A 21 7.70 -1.93 -3.56
N ILE A 22 7.40 -2.19 -2.29
CA ILE A 22 6.20 -1.74 -1.61
C ILE A 22 6.60 -0.81 -0.47
N ALA A 23 6.12 0.42 -0.51
CA ALA A 23 6.29 1.40 0.55
C ALA A 23 5.06 1.41 1.46
N LEU A 24 5.23 0.90 2.68
CA LEU A 24 4.21 0.94 3.71
C LEU A 24 4.30 2.25 4.49
N VAL A 25 3.22 3.02 4.48
CA VAL A 25 3.08 4.26 5.25
C VAL A 25 1.97 4.07 6.27
N VAL A 26 2.30 4.25 7.55
CA VAL A 26 1.31 4.21 8.64
C VAL A 26 0.95 5.65 9.00
N ALA A 27 -0.32 6.01 8.87
CA ALA A 27 -0.84 7.34 9.20
C ALA A 27 -1.91 7.25 10.30
N PRO A 28 -1.99 8.22 11.24
CA PRO A 28 -2.77 8.05 12.47
C PRO A 28 -4.29 8.17 12.28
N SER A 29 -4.76 8.59 11.10
CA SER A 29 -6.19 8.76 10.84
C SER A 29 -6.54 8.43 9.40
N LYS A 30 -7.81 8.04 9.21
CA LYS A 30 -8.40 7.78 7.89
C LYS A 30 -8.21 8.95 6.92
N PHE A 31 -8.49 10.17 7.37
CA PHE A 31 -8.34 11.35 6.54
C PHE A 31 -6.89 11.53 6.05
N LEU A 32 -5.91 11.26 6.93
CA LEU A 32 -4.51 11.34 6.54
C LEU A 32 -4.12 10.19 5.61
N THR A 33 -4.66 8.97 5.77
CA THR A 33 -4.36 7.88 4.83
C THR A 33 -4.82 8.22 3.42
N GLU A 34 -6.05 8.73 3.28
CA GLU A 34 -6.62 9.17 2.00
C GLU A 34 -5.83 10.32 1.38
N GLN A 35 -5.48 11.35 2.16
CA GLN A 35 -4.71 12.48 1.66
C GLN A 35 -3.30 12.07 1.17
N GLN A 36 -2.62 11.18 1.90
CA GLN A 36 -1.29 10.71 1.49
C GLN A 36 -1.38 9.85 0.23
N ALA A 37 -2.33 8.91 0.16
CA ALA A 37 -2.53 8.08 -1.04
C ALA A 37 -2.83 8.94 -2.27
N ALA A 38 -3.75 9.90 -2.14
CA ALA A 38 -4.07 10.85 -3.21
C ALA A 38 -2.84 11.69 -3.63
N THR A 39 -1.99 12.08 -2.67
CA THR A 39 -0.75 12.82 -2.96
C THR A 39 0.24 11.98 -3.74
N PHE A 40 0.42 10.70 -3.39
CA PHE A 40 1.30 9.78 -4.10
C PHE A 40 0.79 9.47 -5.52
N CYS A 41 -0.52 9.24 -5.68
CA CYS A 41 -1.14 9.06 -6.99
C CYS A 41 -0.93 10.28 -7.89
N ARG A 42 -1.12 11.50 -7.37
CA ARG A 42 -0.85 12.75 -8.11
C ARG A 42 0.61 12.92 -8.52
N ALA A 43 1.53 12.31 -7.79
CA ALA A 43 2.96 12.30 -8.10
C ALA A 43 3.37 11.16 -9.06
N GLY A 44 2.41 10.35 -9.54
CA GLY A 44 2.69 9.24 -10.47
C GLY A 44 3.22 7.97 -9.80
N VAL A 45 3.04 7.83 -8.49
CA VAL A 45 3.29 6.58 -7.76
C VAL A 45 1.96 5.87 -7.54
N TYR A 46 1.86 4.59 -7.91
CA TYR A 46 0.68 3.80 -7.57
C TYR A 46 0.54 3.72 -6.04
N ALA A 47 -0.55 4.25 -5.50
CA ALA A 47 -0.80 4.25 -4.07
C ALA A 47 -2.23 3.88 -3.74
N GLN A 48 -2.41 3.21 -2.61
CA GLN A 48 -3.72 2.77 -2.15
C GLN A 48 -3.86 2.94 -0.65
N GLU A 49 -4.96 3.54 -0.22
CA GLU A 49 -5.36 3.64 1.17
C GLU A 49 -6.06 2.36 1.64
N ILE A 50 -5.60 1.81 2.76
CA ILE A 50 -6.26 0.69 3.44
C ILE A 50 -6.83 1.21 4.76
N ASN A 51 -8.13 1.44 4.74
CA ASN A 51 -8.93 1.75 5.90
C ASN A 51 -10.25 0.94 5.83
N GLU A 52 -11.06 0.99 6.88
CA GLU A 52 -12.31 0.23 6.96
C GLU A 52 -13.26 0.54 5.79
N ASP A 53 -13.31 1.79 5.36
CA ASP A 53 -14.24 2.22 4.31
C ASP A 53 -13.73 1.88 2.91
N SER A 54 -12.41 1.96 2.66
CA SER A 54 -11.84 1.52 1.38
C SER A 54 -11.97 0.01 1.20
N LEU A 55 -11.78 -0.78 2.26
CA LEU A 55 -12.02 -2.22 2.22
C LEU A 55 -13.50 -2.56 2.06
N ARG A 56 -14.39 -1.88 2.79
CA ARG A 56 -15.83 -2.06 2.64
C ARG A 56 -16.24 -1.77 1.20
N THR A 57 -15.87 -0.62 0.66
CA THR A 57 -16.21 -0.20 -0.71
C THR A 57 -15.68 -1.19 -1.74
N ALA A 58 -14.40 -1.57 -1.64
CA ALA A 58 -13.80 -2.54 -2.56
C ALA A 58 -14.54 -3.88 -2.55
N HIS A 59 -14.93 -4.38 -1.37
CA HIS A 59 -15.62 -5.66 -1.25
C HIS A 59 -17.07 -5.60 -1.70
N THR A 60 -17.82 -4.57 -1.28
CA THR A 60 -19.28 -4.52 -1.47
C THR A 60 -19.70 -3.91 -2.79
N VAL A 61 -18.93 -2.97 -3.34
CA VAL A 61 -19.31 -2.20 -4.55
C VAL A 61 -18.61 -2.77 -5.78
N ASP A 62 -17.31 -3.03 -5.68
CA ASP A 62 -16.48 -3.29 -6.85
C ASP A 62 -16.05 -4.76 -7.00
N SER A 63 -16.37 -5.63 -6.05
CA SER A 63 -15.86 -7.02 -5.98
C SER A 63 -14.32 -7.10 -6.09
N ARG A 64 -13.64 -6.07 -5.60
CA ARG A 64 -12.19 -5.89 -5.66
C ARG A 64 -11.50 -6.47 -4.44
N ASN A 65 -10.27 -6.91 -4.63
CA ASN A 65 -9.39 -7.35 -3.54
C ASN A 65 -8.15 -6.46 -3.54
N LEU A 66 -8.15 -5.45 -2.67
CA LEU A 66 -7.09 -4.44 -2.62
C LEU A 66 -5.73 -5.04 -2.30
N SER A 67 -5.68 -6.02 -1.40
CA SER A 67 -4.43 -6.71 -1.07
C SER A 67 -3.87 -7.46 -2.28
N LYS A 68 -4.73 -8.09 -3.07
CA LYS A 68 -4.34 -8.79 -4.31
C LYS A 68 -3.84 -7.81 -5.36
N GLU A 69 -4.58 -6.73 -5.61
CA GLU A 69 -4.18 -5.68 -6.54
C GLU A 69 -2.81 -5.10 -6.21
N ILE A 70 -2.56 -4.82 -4.94
CA ILE A 70 -1.27 -4.34 -4.47
C ILE A 70 -0.17 -5.39 -4.66
N VAL A 71 -0.42 -6.67 -4.38
CA VAL A 71 0.61 -7.72 -4.55
C VAL A 71 0.93 -7.95 -6.03
N GLU A 72 -0.08 -7.95 -6.88
CA GLU A 72 0.05 -8.22 -8.31
C GLU A 72 0.57 -7.02 -9.12
N HIS A 73 0.41 -5.79 -8.61
CA HIS A 73 0.92 -4.61 -9.28
C HIS A 73 2.45 -4.70 -9.50
N HIS A 74 2.89 -4.33 -10.70
CA HIS A 74 4.30 -4.34 -11.07
C HIS A 74 4.97 -3.00 -10.79
N GLY A 75 6.22 -3.01 -10.33
CA GLY A 75 6.99 -1.81 -10.03
C GLY A 75 6.84 -1.32 -8.59
N VAL A 76 7.10 -0.02 -8.39
CA VAL A 76 7.04 0.65 -7.09
C VAL A 76 5.61 1.04 -6.78
N ARG A 77 5.17 0.73 -5.56
CA ARG A 77 3.84 1.07 -5.05
C ARG A 77 3.88 1.48 -3.60
N SER A 78 2.85 2.20 -3.18
CA SER A 78 2.68 2.58 -1.79
C SER A 78 1.34 2.13 -1.23
N ILE A 79 1.35 1.82 0.04
CA ILE A 79 0.16 1.45 0.81
C ILE A 79 0.12 2.39 1.99
N VAL A 80 -1.02 3.07 2.18
CA VAL A 80 -1.19 3.96 3.32
C VAL A 80 -2.26 3.39 4.24
N VAL A 81 -1.88 3.02 5.46
CA VAL A 81 -2.73 2.29 6.40
C VAL A 81 -2.86 3.03 7.72
N THR A 82 -3.96 2.81 8.44
CA THR A 82 -4.04 3.19 9.86
C THR A 82 -3.37 2.13 10.73
N PRO A 83 -2.87 2.47 11.93
CA PRO A 83 -2.15 1.52 12.78
C PRO A 83 -2.96 0.24 13.09
N TRP A 84 -4.25 0.37 13.35
CA TRP A 84 -5.12 -0.77 13.68
C TRP A 84 -5.45 -1.65 12.46
N MET A 85 -5.36 -1.09 11.25
CA MET A 85 -5.56 -1.84 10.00
C MET A 85 -4.31 -2.58 9.53
N LEU A 86 -3.14 -2.23 10.06
CA LEU A 86 -1.86 -2.81 9.62
C LEU A 86 -1.82 -4.33 9.74
N LEU A 87 -2.25 -4.87 10.89
CA LEU A 87 -2.24 -6.32 11.13
C LEU A 87 -3.22 -7.04 10.20
N ALA A 88 -4.45 -6.52 10.07
CA ALA A 88 -5.45 -7.09 9.18
C ALA A 88 -4.97 -7.11 7.72
N PHE A 89 -4.34 -6.02 7.28
CA PHE A 89 -3.74 -5.93 5.95
C PHE A 89 -2.61 -6.94 5.77
N ALA A 90 -1.68 -7.05 6.72
CA ALA A 90 -0.57 -8.00 6.65
C ALA A 90 -1.06 -9.45 6.57
N LEU A 91 -2.07 -9.83 7.37
CA LEU A 91 -2.71 -11.15 7.32
C LEU A 91 -3.38 -11.41 5.95
N SER A 92 -4.05 -10.40 5.39
CA SER A 92 -4.65 -10.49 4.07
C SER A 92 -3.61 -10.75 2.98
N VAL A 93 -2.46 -10.07 3.02
CA VAL A 93 -1.35 -10.30 2.08
C VAL A 93 -0.76 -11.71 2.24
N MET A 94 -0.57 -12.19 3.47
CA MET A 94 -0.06 -13.55 3.73
C MET A 94 -1.00 -14.64 3.20
N SER A 95 -2.32 -14.41 3.24
CA SER A 95 -3.30 -15.33 2.66
C SER A 95 -3.22 -15.42 1.13
N ILE A 96 -2.68 -14.40 0.45
CA ILE A 96 -2.56 -14.38 -1.02
C ILE A 96 -1.33 -15.16 -1.48
N ASN A 97 -0.28 -15.23 -0.66
CA ASN A 97 0.95 -15.93 -1.02
C ASN A 97 1.53 -16.74 0.18
N PRO A 98 1.01 -17.95 0.45
CA PRO A 98 1.43 -18.78 1.59
C PRO A 98 2.87 -19.34 1.47
N GLN A 99 3.53 -19.20 0.31
CA GLN A 99 4.82 -19.82 0.01
C GLN A 99 6.05 -18.98 0.44
N SER A 100 5.89 -17.69 0.76
CA SER A 100 7.04 -16.80 1.06
C SER A 100 7.58 -16.89 2.50
N VAL A 101 6.93 -17.64 3.39
CA VAL A 101 7.32 -17.75 4.81
C VAL A 101 8.28 -18.92 5.05
N ASN A 102 8.16 -20.00 4.29
CA ASN A 102 8.96 -21.22 4.49
C ASN A 102 10.43 -21.09 4.04
N SER A 103 10.82 -20.01 3.35
CA SER A 103 12.22 -19.80 2.93
C SER A 103 13.05 -18.96 3.90
N GLN A 104 12.47 -18.48 5.02
CA GLN A 104 13.20 -17.70 6.04
C GLN A 104 13.39 -18.45 7.37
N ILE A 105 13.00 -19.73 7.44
CA ILE A 105 13.20 -20.60 8.62
C ILE A 105 14.13 -21.79 8.27
N ARG A 106 15.09 -21.59 7.36
CA ARG A 106 16.15 -22.57 7.09
C ARG A 106 17.51 -21.92 7.14
#